data_AF-A0A928GF78-F1
#
_entry.id   AF-A0A928GF78-F1
#
_cell.length_a   1.000
_cell.length_b   1.000
_cell.length_c   1.000
_cell.angle_alpha   90.00
_cell.angle_beta   90.00
_cell.angle_gamma   90.00
#
_symmetry.space_group_name_H-M   'P 1'
#
loop_
_entity.id
_entity.type
_entity.pdbx_description
1 polymer ?
#
loop_
_entity_poly.entity_id
_entity_poly.type
_entity_poly.pdbx_seq_one_letter_code
_entity_poly.pdbx_strand_id
1 'polypeptide(L)'
;MAKIIVQNVEINVTKVNNEDYICLTDMIKAKDGDFFVTDWLRNRNTMEYLGIWENLYNPNFNYGEFATINELICLSNMENIRSAQRDALLAKNAVLINDGMPQGERLVKLNQIAIQQMQVLEDNESRKLLK
;
A
#
# COMPACT_ATOMS: atom_id res chain seq x y z
N MET A 1 16.19 29.83 -1.80
CA MET A 1 15.78 28.42 -1.62
C MET A 1 17.00 27.57 -1.84
N ALA A 2 17.33 26.71 -0.87
CA ALA A 2 18.43 25.76 -1.03
C ALA A 2 17.95 24.60 -1.90
N LYS A 3 18.87 23.86 -2.51
CA LYS A 3 18.54 22.69 -3.31
C LYS A 3 19.53 21.59 -3.04
N ILE A 4 19.05 20.35 -3.05
CA ILE A 4 19.87 19.15 -2.92
C ILE A 4 19.69 18.28 -4.16
N ILE A 5 20.73 17.52 -4.51
CA ILE A 5 20.67 16.56 -5.60
C ILE A 5 20.61 15.16 -4.98
N VAL A 6 19.51 14.45 -5.23
CA VAL A 6 19.32 13.07 -4.79
C VAL A 6 19.08 12.22 -6.03
N GLN A 7 19.92 11.20 -6.27
CA GLN A 7 19.80 10.33 -7.45
C GLN A 7 19.64 11.08 -8.79
N ASN A 8 20.41 12.15 -8.97
CA ASN A 8 20.36 13.02 -10.16
C ASN A 8 19.06 13.83 -10.33
N VAL A 9 18.30 14.00 -9.25
CA VAL A 9 17.07 14.80 -9.20
C VAL A 9 17.32 15.98 -8.29
N GLU A 10 16.99 17.16 -8.78
CA GLU A 10 17.06 18.41 -8.02
C GLU A 10 15.81 18.56 -7.15
N ILE A 11 15.99 18.61 -5.83
CA ILE A 11 14.92 18.75 -4.86
C ILE A 11 15.07 20.08 -4.12
N ASN A 12 14.00 20.89 -4.11
CA ASN A 12 14.00 22.14 -3.37
C ASN A 12 13.98 21.90 -1.86
N VAL A 13 14.75 22.70 -1.14
CA VAL A 13 14.79 22.74 0.34
C VAL A 13 14.39 24.14 0.80
N THR A 14 13.36 24.18 1.64
CA THR A 14 12.80 25.40 2.22
C THR A 14 13.08 25.42 3.70
N LYS A 15 13.51 26.57 4.22
CA LYS A 15 13.77 26.72 5.65
C LYS A 15 12.56 27.35 6.32
N VAL A 16 11.99 26.67 7.31
CA VAL A 16 10.87 27.17 8.12
C VAL A 16 11.24 27.01 9.59
N ASN A 17 11.12 28.06 10.39
CA ASN A 17 11.45 28.05 11.82
C ASN A 17 12.86 27.49 12.14
N ASN A 18 13.82 27.78 11.25
CA ASN A 18 15.21 27.33 11.34
C ASN A 18 15.44 25.83 11.10
N GLU A 19 14.42 25.09 10.67
CA GLU A 19 14.49 23.69 10.23
C GLU A 19 14.41 23.61 8.70
N ASP A 20 15.04 22.59 8.13
CA ASP A 20 15.11 22.37 6.68
C ASP A 20 14.03 21.37 6.24
N TYR A 21 13.15 21.81 5.32
CA TYR A 21 12.06 21.02 4.76
C TYR A 21 12.32 20.72 3.29
N ILE A 22 12.09 19.47 2.89
CA ILE A 22 12.34 18.98 1.53
C ILE A 22 11.02 19.01 0.73
N CYS A 23 11.08 19.45 -0.53
CA CYS A 23 9.92 19.45 -1.41
C CYS A 23 9.60 18.03 -1.93
N LEU A 24 8.60 17.40 -1.32
CA LEU A 24 8.12 16.08 -1.75
C LEU A 24 7.60 16.07 -3.19
N THR A 25 7.07 17.20 -3.70
CA THR A 25 6.62 17.31 -5.09
C THR A 25 7.76 17.17 -6.10
N ASP A 26 8.97 17.64 -5.76
CA ASP A 26 10.14 17.47 -6.63
C ASP A 26 10.65 16.03 -6.60
N MET A 27 10.54 15.36 -5.45
CA MET A 27 10.80 13.92 -5.34
C MET A 27 9.83 13.07 -6.16
N ILE A 28 8.57 13.52 -6.33
CA ILE A 28 7.57 12.81 -7.13
C ILE A 28 7.85 12.94 -8.63
N LYS A 29 8.34 14.10 -9.09
CA LYS A 29 8.66 14.35 -10.51
C LYS A 29 9.89 13.58 -11.02
N ALA A 30 10.62 12.95 -10.10
CA ALA A 30 11.86 12.23 -10.30
C ALA A 30 11.64 10.83 -10.91
N LYS A 31 11.40 10.77 -12.22
CA LYS A 31 11.23 9.53 -13.04
C LYS A 31 9.90 8.81 -12.81
N ASP A 32 9.10 8.67 -13.88
CA ASP A 32 7.84 7.91 -13.97
C ASP A 32 6.93 8.05 -12.72
N GLY A 33 6.69 9.33 -12.38
CA GLY A 33 6.31 9.87 -11.07
C GLY A 33 4.93 9.55 -10.48
N ASP A 34 4.37 8.37 -10.71
CA ASP A 34 3.16 7.92 -10.00
C ASP A 34 3.42 6.77 -9.01
N PHE A 35 4.62 6.17 -9.02
CA PHE A 35 4.89 4.94 -8.28
C PHE A 35 5.70 5.12 -6.99
N PHE A 36 6.62 6.08 -6.88
CA PHE A 36 7.63 6.02 -5.80
C PHE A 36 7.12 6.43 -4.41
N VAL A 37 6.41 7.56 -4.31
CA VAL A 37 5.89 8.05 -3.00
C VAL A 37 4.61 7.31 -2.61
N THR A 38 3.76 6.97 -3.57
CA THR A 38 2.54 6.19 -3.34
C THR A 38 2.85 4.76 -2.92
N ASP A 39 3.82 4.06 -3.53
CA ASP A 39 4.24 2.73 -3.03
C ASP A 39 5.01 2.82 -1.70
N TRP A 40 5.78 3.90 -1.48
CA TRP A 40 6.43 4.13 -0.19
C TRP A 40 5.40 4.30 0.94
N LEU A 41 4.33 5.06 0.70
CA LEU A 41 3.21 5.25 1.63
C LEU A 41 2.27 4.04 1.72
N ARG A 42 2.18 3.19 0.68
CA ARG A 42 1.43 1.93 0.72
C ARG A 42 2.11 0.87 1.58
N ASN A 43 3.41 1.01 1.84
CA ASN A 43 4.12 0.11 2.72
C ASN A 43 3.78 0.43 4.19
N ARG A 44 3.05 -0.50 4.81
CA ARG A 44 2.65 -0.43 6.22
C ARG A 44 3.83 -0.14 7.16
N ASN A 45 5.01 -0.70 6.87
CA ASN A 45 6.22 -0.50 7.68
C ASN A 45 6.72 0.94 7.58
N THR A 46 6.59 1.58 6.41
CA THR A 46 6.96 2.99 6.22
C THR A 46 6.01 3.90 7.00
N MET A 47 4.71 3.64 6.94
CA MET A 47 3.72 4.45 7.68
C MET A 47 3.87 4.28 9.19
N GLU A 48 4.09 3.06 9.68
CA GLU A 48 4.37 2.85 11.11
C GLU A 48 5.66 3.57 11.54
N TYR A 49 6.72 3.49 10.72
CA TYR A 49 7.96 4.23 10.97
C TYR A 49 7.75 5.75 10.99
N LEU A 50 7.06 6.31 10.00
CA LEU A 50 6.77 7.74 9.91
C LEU A 50 5.90 8.21 11.07
N GLY A 51 4.91 7.42 11.48
CA GLY A 51 4.06 7.74 12.63
C GLY A 51 4.83 7.78 13.94
N ILE A 52 5.76 6.83 14.15
CA ILE A 52 6.65 6.83 15.32
C ILE A 52 7.62 8.00 15.27
N TRP A 53 8.24 8.26 14.11
CA TRP A 53 9.20 9.34 13.94
C TRP A 53 8.56 10.71 14.20
N GLU A 54 7.40 10.99 13.58
CA GLU A 54 6.66 12.23 13.80
C GLU A 54 6.23 12.37 15.27
N ASN A 55 5.79 11.29 15.92
CA ASN A 55 5.44 11.33 17.35
C ASN A 55 6.63 11.69 18.25
N LEU A 56 7.84 11.22 17.91
CA LEU A 56 9.05 11.45 18.69
C LEU A 56 9.65 12.84 18.46
N TYR A 57 9.57 13.38 17.24
CA TYR A 57 10.32 14.57 16.84
C TYR A 57 9.46 15.80 16.55
N ASN A 58 8.13 15.65 16.42
CA ASN A 58 7.22 16.75 16.14
C ASN A 58 6.19 16.89 17.28
N PRO A 59 6.43 17.79 18.27
CA PRO A 59 5.56 17.97 19.44
C PRO A 59 4.13 18.39 19.10
N ASN A 60 3.91 18.94 17.91
CA ASN A 60 2.60 19.37 17.41
C ASN A 60 1.98 18.36 16.42
N PHE A 61 2.52 17.16 16.34
CA PHE A 61 2.05 16.17 15.38
C PHE A 61 0.59 15.80 15.59
N ASN A 62 -0.21 15.95 14.53
CA ASN A 62 -1.62 15.61 14.56
C ASN A 62 -1.83 14.11 14.28
N TYR A 63 -1.74 13.31 15.35
CA TYR A 63 -1.94 11.87 15.27
C TYR A 63 -3.33 11.48 14.74
N GLY A 64 -4.35 12.31 14.97
CA GLY A 64 -5.72 12.06 14.48
C GLY A 64 -5.80 12.06 12.96
N GLU A 65 -5.27 13.10 12.31
CA GLU A 65 -5.22 13.18 10.85
C GLU A 65 -4.31 12.10 10.25
N PHE A 66 -3.18 11.83 10.89
CA PHE A 66 -2.28 10.76 10.47
C PHE A 66 -2.95 9.38 10.51
N ALA A 67 -3.71 9.09 11.57
CA ALA A 67 -4.47 7.84 11.69
C ALA A 67 -5.53 7.72 10.58
N THR A 68 -6.21 8.81 10.23
CA THR A 68 -7.17 8.83 9.12
C THR A 68 -6.50 8.54 7.77
N ILE A 69 -5.33 9.14 7.50
CA ILE A 69 -4.57 8.87 6.27
C ILE A 69 -4.12 7.40 6.23
N ASN A 70 -3.63 6.85 7.34
CA ASN A 70 -3.21 5.46 7.42
C ASN A 70 -4.39 4.49 7.21
N GLU A 71 -5.56 4.81 7.77
CA GLU A 71 -6.78 4.04 7.55
C GLU A 71 -7.21 4.04 6.07
N LEU A 72 -7.21 5.20 5.41
CA LEU A 72 -7.53 5.29 3.98
C LEU A 72 -6.57 4.47 3.11
N ILE A 73 -5.28 4.50 3.42
CA ILE A 73 -4.28 3.68 2.74
C ILE A 73 -4.56 2.20 2.96
N CYS A 74 -4.82 1.79 4.20
CA CYS A 74 -5.16 0.40 4.54
C CYS A 74 -6.42 -0.07 3.80
N LEU A 75 -7.46 0.75 3.76
CA LEU A 75 -8.70 0.46 3.03
C LEU A 75 -8.44 0.31 1.52
N SER A 76 -7.64 1.20 0.93
CA SER A 76 -7.29 1.11 -0.49
C SER A 76 -6.51 -0.16 -0.82
N ASN A 77 -5.59 -0.57 0.06
CA ASN A 77 -4.84 -1.81 -0.09
C ASN A 77 -5.74 -3.05 0.03
N MET A 78 -6.66 -3.05 1.00
CA MET A 78 -7.65 -4.10 1.17
C MET A 78 -8.59 -4.20 -0.05
N GLU A 79 -9.00 -3.08 -0.62
CA GLU A 79 -9.82 -3.04 -1.83
C GLU A 79 -9.08 -3.62 -3.04
N ASN A 80 -7.80 -3.26 -3.22
CA ASN A 80 -6.96 -3.80 -4.28
C ASN A 80 -6.81 -5.33 -4.17
N ILE A 81 -6.55 -5.85 -2.97
CA ILE A 81 -6.46 -7.29 -2.72
C ILE A 81 -7.80 -7.98 -3.01
N ARG A 82 -8.92 -7.39 -2.56
CA ARG A 82 -10.26 -7.91 -2.82
C ARG A 82 -10.59 -7.92 -4.32
N SER A 83 -10.17 -6.91 -5.07
CA SER A 83 -10.34 -6.87 -6.53
C SER A 83 -9.55 -7.98 -7.21
N ALA A 84 -8.26 -8.12 -6.89
CA ALA A 84 -7.41 -9.16 -7.46
C ALA A 84 -7.95 -10.57 -7.16
N GLN A 85 -8.47 -10.78 -5.95
CA GLN A 85 -9.10 -12.06 -5.56
C GLN A 85 -10.36 -12.34 -6.37
N ARG A 86 -11.20 -11.32 -6.59
CA ARG A 86 -12.39 -11.41 -7.43
C ARG A 86 -12.03 -11.77 -8.87
N ASP A 87 -11.02 -11.11 -9.44
CA ASP A 87 -10.57 -11.34 -10.81
C ASP A 87 -10.01 -12.76 -10.98
N ALA A 88 -9.25 -13.26 -10.01
CA ALA A 88 -8.75 -14.63 -10.00
C ALA A 88 -9.89 -15.67 -9.97
N LEU A 89 -10.93 -15.43 -9.15
CA LEU A 89 -12.10 -16.30 -9.09
C LEU A 89 -12.91 -16.27 -10.39
N LEU A 90 -13.06 -15.10 -11.01
CA LEU A 90 -13.72 -14.96 -12.31
C LEU A 90 -12.96 -15.69 -13.42
N ALA A 91 -11.64 -15.51 -13.50
CA ALA A 91 -10.78 -16.23 -14.44
C ALA A 91 -10.87 -17.75 -14.21
N LYS A 92 -10.86 -18.18 -12.95
CA LYS A 92 -10.99 -19.60 -12.62
C LYS A 92 -12.36 -20.16 -13.01
N ASN A 93 -13.43 -19.39 -12.78
CA ASN A 93 -14.78 -19.77 -13.19
C ASN A 93 -14.86 -19.96 -14.71
N ALA A 94 -14.23 -19.08 -15.51
CA ALA A 94 -14.18 -19.20 -16.97
C ALA A 94 -13.46 -20.48 -17.41
N VAL A 95 -12.32 -20.82 -16.80
CA VAL A 95 -11.60 -22.08 -17.08
C VAL A 95 -12.47 -23.29 -16.75
N LEU A 96 -13.10 -23.30 -15.58
CA LEU A 96 -13.95 -24.44 -15.16
C LEU A 96 -15.19 -24.62 -16.05
N ILE A 97 -15.73 -23.54 -16.60
CA ILE A 97 -16.81 -23.61 -17.61
C ILE A 97 -16.28 -24.26 -18.90
N ASN A 98 -15.09 -23.85 -19.37
CA ASN A 98 -14.47 -24.42 -20.56
C ASN A 98 -14.13 -25.91 -20.39
N ASP A 99 -13.78 -26.33 -19.19
CA ASP A 99 -13.52 -27.73 -18.83
C ASP A 99 -14.82 -28.57 -18.71
N GLY A 100 -15.99 -27.99 -18.98
CA GLY A 100 -17.28 -28.68 -18.93
C GLY A 100 -17.78 -28.96 -17.51
N MET A 101 -17.23 -28.31 -16.48
CA MET A 101 -17.60 -28.56 -15.09
C MET A 101 -19.05 -28.11 -14.81
N PRO A 102 -19.90 -28.99 -14.26
CA PRO A 102 -21.25 -28.63 -13.83
C PRO A 102 -21.23 -27.49 -12.81
N GLN A 103 -22.23 -26.60 -12.87
CA GLN A 103 -22.28 -25.41 -12.03
C GLN A 103 -22.18 -25.72 -10.52
N GLY A 104 -22.81 -26.80 -10.05
CA GLY A 104 -22.77 -27.20 -8.64
C GLY A 104 -21.35 -27.51 -8.16
N GLU A 105 -20.60 -28.32 -8.91
CA GLU A 105 -19.19 -28.61 -8.60
C GLU A 105 -18.29 -27.38 -8.72
N ARG A 106 -18.55 -26.54 -9.73
CA ARG A 106 -17.80 -25.29 -9.95
C ARG A 106 -17.91 -24.35 -8.76
N LEU A 107 -19.12 -24.18 -8.20
CA LEU A 107 -19.35 -23.33 -7.03
C LEU A 107 -18.62 -23.86 -5.79
N VAL A 108 -18.65 -25.17 -5.56
CA VAL A 108 -17.91 -25.80 -4.45
C VAL A 108 -16.40 -25.56 -4.60
N LYS A 109 -15.87 -25.72 -5.81
CA LYS A 109 -14.44 -25.55 -6.10
C LYS A 109 -14.00 -24.09 -6.01
N LEU A 110 -14.80 -23.14 -6.49
CA LEU A 110 -14.54 -21.71 -6.34
C LEU A 110 -14.54 -21.29 -4.87
N ASN A 111 -15.47 -21.80 -4.06
CA ASN A 111 -15.50 -21.53 -2.62
C ASN A 111 -14.26 -22.07 -1.90
N GLN A 112 -13.82 -23.29 -2.23
CA GLN A 112 -12.57 -23.86 -1.69
C GLN A 112 -11.35 -22.99 -2.04
N ILE A 113 -11.26 -22.53 -3.28
CA ILE A 113 -10.17 -21.66 -3.75
C ILE A 113 -10.21 -20.31 -3.03
N ALA A 114 -11.40 -19.72 -2.85
CA ALA A 114 -11.57 -18.47 -2.13
C ALA A 114 -11.10 -18.59 -0.67
N ILE A 115 -11.49 -19.68 0.03
CA ILE A 115 -11.08 -19.95 1.42
C ILE A 115 -9.55 -20.11 1.51
N GLN A 116 -8.94 -20.88 0.60
CA GLN A 116 -7.49 -21.06 0.57
C GLN A 116 -6.76 -19.73 0.34
N GLN A 117 -7.26 -18.88 -0.56
CA GLN A 117 -6.67 -17.55 -0.81
C GLN A 117 -6.75 -16.65 0.43
N MET A 118 -7.87 -16.68 1.18
CA MET A 118 -8.02 -15.94 2.43
C MET A 118 -7.02 -16.40 3.49
N GLN A 119 -6.85 -17.72 3.65
CA GLN A 119 -5.89 -18.29 4.61
C GLN A 119 -4.44 -17.90 4.30
N VAL A 120 -4.05 -17.90 3.02
CA VAL A 120 -2.70 -17.49 2.60
C VAL A 120 -2.46 -16.00 2.87
N LEU A 121 -3.48 -15.15 2.69
CA LEU A 121 -3.37 -13.72 2.99
C LEU A 121 -3.22 -13.47 4.50
N GLU A 122 -3.97 -14.18 5.34
CA GLU A 122 -3.86 -14.11 6.81
C GLU A 122 -2.49 -14.59 7.30
N ASP A 123 -1.97 -15.69 6.76
CA ASP A 123 -0.63 -16.21 7.10
C ASP A 123 0.49 -15.24 6.69
N ASN A 124 0.34 -14.55 5.56
CA ASN A 124 1.34 -13.62 5.06
C ASN A 124 1.36 -12.31 5.86
N GLU A 125 0.19 -11.79 6.24
CA GLU A 125 0.11 -10.66 7.19
C GLU A 125 0.69 -11.03 8.56
N SER A 126 0.39 -12.24 9.06
CA SER A 126 0.96 -12.74 10.32
C SER A 126 2.49 -12.84 10.27
N ARG A 127 3.07 -13.25 9.14
CA ARG A 127 4.52 -13.32 8.94
C ARG A 127 5.18 -11.94 8.78
N LYS A 128 4.47 -10.93 8.26
CA LYS A 128 4.96 -9.55 8.18
C LYS A 128 5.01 -8.87 9.55
N LEU A 129 4.08 -9.19 10.45
CA LEU A 129 4.03 -8.66 11.81
C LEU A 129 5.11 -9.25 12.76
N LEU A 130 5.80 -10.31 12.33
CA LEU A 130 6.82 -11.02 13.12
C LEU A 130 8.26 -10.71 12.69
N LYS A 131 8.48 -9.74 11.79
CA LYS A 131 9.80 -9.34 11.27
C LYS A 131 10.15 -7.90 11.60
#